data_AF-A0AAU6WRA0-F1
#
_entry.id   AF-A0AAU6WRA0-F1
#
_cell.length_a   1.000
_cell.length_b   1.000
_cell.length_c   1.000
_cell.angle_alpha   90.00
_cell.angle_beta   90.00
_cell.angle_gamma   90.00
#
_symmetry.space_group_name_H-M   'P 1'
#
loop_
_entity.id
_entity.type
_entity.pdbx_description
1 polymer ?
#
loop_
_entity_poly.entity_id
_entity_poly.type
_entity_poly.pdbx_seq_one_letter_code
_entity_poly.pdbx_strand_id
1 'polypeptide(L)' 'MNPFYKNPPQWKFGLFYYNKQDKRLFPPKRYGFGWTVNFANPRSVIVFLIILLLIFIIGFCLNNKNKIL' A
#
# COMPACT_ATOMS: atom_id res chain seq x y z
N MET A 1 -5.40 6.49 -33.55
CA MET A 1 -4.41 5.93 -32.61
C MET A 1 -4.99 6.06 -31.21
N ASN A 2 -5.24 4.96 -30.50
CA ASN A 2 -5.93 4.97 -29.20
C ASN A 2 -5.10 5.74 -28.15
N PRO A 3 -5.65 6.73 -27.42
CA PRO A 3 -4.89 7.61 -26.52
C PRO A 3 -4.32 6.90 -25.27
N PHE A 4 -4.61 5.61 -25.09
CA PHE A 4 -4.24 4.81 -23.93
C PHE A 4 -2.76 4.38 -23.90
N TYR A 5 -1.98 4.63 -24.96
CA TYR A 5 -0.59 4.16 -25.09
C TYR A 5 0.46 5.26 -24.85
N LYS A 6 0.40 5.97 -23.72
CA LYS A 6 1.49 6.88 -23.33
C LYS A 6 2.04 6.74 -21.92
N ASN A 7 1.49 5.85 -21.09
CA ASN A 7 1.99 5.65 -19.73
C ASN A 7 2.63 4.27 -19.58
N PRO A 8 3.86 4.17 -19.04
CA PRO A 8 4.43 2.87 -18.69
C PRO A 8 3.49 2.13 -17.73
N PRO A 9 3.44 0.78 -17.77
CA PRO A 9 2.55 0.02 -16.91
C PRO A 9 2.88 0.32 -15.44
N GLN A 10 1.91 0.92 -14.76
CA GLN A 10 2.00 1.29 -13.34
C GLN A 10 1.92 0.05 -12.45
N TRP A 11 1.38 -1.08 -12.93
CA TRP A 11 1.27 -2.33 -12.19
C TRP A 11 2.43 -3.26 -12.54
N LYS A 12 3.34 -3.48 -11.59
CA LYS A 12 4.46 -4.43 -11.67
C LYS A 12 4.01 -5.80 -11.21
N PHE A 13 4.41 -6.85 -11.94
CA PHE A 13 4.01 -8.25 -11.69
C PHE A 13 2.49 -8.45 -11.57
N GLY A 14 1.68 -7.54 -12.12
CA GLY A 14 0.23 -7.55 -11.99
C GLY A 14 -0.33 -7.12 -10.62
N LEU A 15 0.51 -6.97 -9.60
CA LEU A 15 0.09 -6.76 -8.20
C LEU A 15 0.54 -5.42 -7.60
N PHE A 16 1.75 -4.96 -7.90
CA PHE A 16 2.33 -3.81 -7.21
C PHE A 16 2.15 -2.52 -8.00
N TYR A 17 1.51 -1.52 -7.41
CA TYR A 17 1.36 -0.21 -8.03
C TYR A 17 2.65 0.62 -7.87
N TYR A 18 3.17 1.13 -8.98
CA TYR A 18 4.42 1.85 -9.08
C TYR A 18 4.28 3.00 -10.08
N ASN A 19 4.03 4.22 -9.57
CA ASN A 19 3.94 5.41 -10.40
C ASN A 19 4.64 6.61 -9.72
N LYS A 20 5.78 7.04 -10.25
CA LYS A 20 6.55 8.19 -9.73
C LYS A 20 5.83 9.53 -9.89
N GLN A 21 4.91 9.64 -10.84
CA GLN A 21 4.17 10.88 -11.12
C GLN A 21 2.95 11.03 -10.21
N ASP A 22 2.43 9.92 -9.66
CA ASP A 22 1.31 9.92 -8.74
C ASP A 22 1.79 10.20 -7.31
N LYS A 23 1.45 11.40 -6.80
CA LYS A 23 1.83 11.84 -5.45
C LYS A 23 0.88 11.33 -4.35
N ARG A 24 -0.21 10.64 -4.70
CA ARG A 24 -1.13 10.05 -3.72
C ARG A 24 -0.40 9.03 -2.86
N LEU A 25 -0.76 8.99 -1.58
CA LEU A 25 -0.24 7.97 -0.66
C LEU A 25 -0.87 6.61 -0.96
N PHE A 26 -2.19 6.58 -1.06
CA PHE A 26 -2.93 5.35 -1.31
C PHE A 26 -3.86 5.48 -2.52
N PRO A 27 -3.34 5.31 -3.76
CA PRO A 27 -4.16 5.32 -4.96
C PRO A 27 -5.19 4.17 -4.96
N PRO A 28 -6.25 4.26 -5.78
CA PRO A 28 -7.25 3.19 -5.88
C PRO A 28 -6.64 1.87 -6.37
N LYS A 29 -7.18 0.74 -5.92
CA LYS A 29 -6.80 -0.59 -6.42
C LYS A 29 -7.14 -0.74 -7.90
N ARG A 30 -6.44 -1.65 -8.59
CA ARG A 30 -6.66 -1.97 -10.01
C ARG A 30 -8.07 -2.48 -10.28
N TYR A 31 -8.56 -3.31 -9.37
CA TYR A 31 -9.81 -4.03 -9.48
C TYR A 31 -10.56 -3.93 -8.14
N GLY A 32 -11.86 -3.69 -8.22
CA GLY A 32 -12.74 -3.57 -7.05
C GLY A 32 -12.55 -2.26 -6.28
N PHE A 33 -13.04 -2.26 -5.04
CA PHE A 33 -13.01 -1.10 -4.14
C PHE A 33 -11.78 -1.09 -3.23
N GLY A 34 -11.38 0.11 -2.84
CA GLY A 34 -10.30 0.35 -1.88
C GLY A 34 -9.03 0.88 -2.52
N TRP A 35 -7.98 0.86 -1.73
CA TRP A 35 -6.73 1.54 -2.02
C TRP A 35 -5.52 0.59 -1.99
N THR A 36 -4.42 1.01 -2.60
CA THR A 36 -3.16 0.28 -2.67
C THR A 36 -1.99 1.18 -2.31
N VAL A 37 -0.83 0.60 -2.06
CA VAL A 37 0.42 1.33 -1.80
C VAL A 37 1.05 1.71 -3.14
N ASN A 38 1.43 2.97 -3.30
CA ASN A 38 2.31 3.37 -4.37
C ASN A 38 3.78 3.13 -3.98
N PHE A 39 4.37 2.04 -4.48
CA PHE A 39 5.75 1.66 -4.20
C PHE A 39 6.80 2.58 -4.85
N ALA A 40 6.37 3.52 -5.71
CA ALA A 40 7.23 4.56 -6.24
C ALA A 40 7.29 5.83 -5.36
N ASN A 41 6.41 5.94 -4.35
CA ASN A 41 6.31 7.09 -3.47
C ASN A 41 6.83 6.72 -2.06
N PRO A 42 8.01 7.22 -1.63
CA PRO A 42 8.57 6.88 -0.31
C PRO A 42 7.62 7.18 0.86
N ARG A 43 6.82 8.25 0.75
CA ARG A 43 5.85 8.61 1.79
C ARG A 43 4.73 7.56 1.91
N SER A 44 4.24 7.06 0.77
CA SER A 44 3.26 5.97 0.72
C SER A 44 3.80 4.72 1.43
N VAL A 45 5.04 4.34 1.12
CA VAL A 45 5.70 3.18 1.74
C VAL A 45 5.90 3.38 3.24
N ILE A 46 6.35 4.55 3.69
CA ILE A 46 6.52 4.87 5.11
C ILE A 46 5.20 4.74 5.88
N VAL A 47 4.12 5.34 5.36
CA VAL A 47 2.81 5.26 6.04
C VAL A 47 2.30 3.82 6.08
N PHE A 48 2.51 3.05 5.01
CA PHE A 48 2.18 1.62 5.00
C PHE A 48 2.95 0.83 6.08
N LEU A 49 4.25 1.06 6.22
CA LEU A 49 5.06 0.42 7.27
C LEU A 49 4.63 0.81 8.69
N ILE A 50 4.24 2.07 8.91
CA ILE A 50 3.70 2.53 10.19
C ILE A 50 2.40 1.79 10.53
N ILE A 51 1.49 1.62 9.55
CA ILE A 51 0.25 0.87 9.74
C ILE A 51 0.55 -0.60 10.10
N LEU A 52 1.49 -1.24 9.39
CA LEU A 52 1.90 -2.62 9.70
C LEU A 52 2.50 -2.75 11.10
N LEU A 53 3.35 -1.80 11.49
CA LEU A 53 3.95 -1.77 12.82
C LEU A 53 2.90 -1.59 13.92
N LEU A 54 1.92 -0.71 13.71
CA LEU A 54 0.83 -0.49 14.66
C LEU A 54 -0.01 -1.76 14.86
N ILE A 55 -0.38 -2.43 13.77
CA ILE A 55 -1.09 -3.72 13.83
C ILE A 55 -0.27 -4.76 14.61
N PHE A 56 1.03 -4.84 14.35
CA PHE A 56 1.93 -5.76 15.04
C PHE A 56 1.99 -5.47 16.55
N ILE A 57 2.18 -4.20 16.95
CA ILE A 57 2.22 -3.78 18.35
C ILE A 57 0.89 -4.11 19.05
N ILE A 58 -0.24 -3.78 18.44
CA ILE A 58 -1.56 -4.09 19.01
C ILE A 58 -1.72 -5.59 19.20
N GLY A 59 -1.42 -6.39 18.16
CA GLY A 59 -1.50 -7.85 18.25
C GLY A 59 -0.59 -8.43 19.34
N PHE A 60 0.64 -7.92 19.44
CA PHE A 60 1.59 -8.32 20.48
C PHE A 60 1.10 -7.98 21.89
N CYS A 61 0.59 -6.77 22.09
CA CYS A 61 0.03 -6.33 23.37
C CYS A 61 -1.19 -7.16 23.79
N LEU A 62 -2.10 -7.46 22.86
CA LEU A 62 -3.27 -8.30 23.13
C LEU A 62 -2.86 -9.73 23.52
N ASN A 63 -1.92 -10.33 22.79
CA ASN A 63 -1.43 -11.67 23.09
C ASN A 63 -0.77 -11.75 24.47
N ASN A 64 0.00 -10.73 24.86
CA ASN A 64 0.65 -10.72 26.17
C ASN A 64 -0.34 -10.55 27.32
N LYS A 65 -1.42 -9.77 27.16
CA LYS A 65 -2.49 -9.67 28.17
C LYS A 65 -3.17 -11.02 28.41
N ASN A 66 -3.44 -11.79 27.35
CA ASN A 66 -4.08 -13.10 27.44
C ASN A 66 -3.22 -14.18 28.11
N LYS A 67 -1.90 -13.94 28.29
CA LYS A 67 -0.99 -14.87 28.99
C LYS A 67 -0.87 -14.60 30.48
N ILE A 68 -1.32 -13.44 30.95
CA ILE A 68 -1.19 -12.99 32.35
C ILE A 68 -2.48 -13.25 33.14
N LEU A 69 -3.62 -13.40 32.45
CA LEU A 69 -4.89 -13.90 32.98
C LEU A 69 -4.93 -15.43 32.90
#